data_AF-A0A524LJA7-F1
#
_entry.id   AF-A0A524LJA7-F1
#
_cell.length_a   1.000
_cell.length_b   1.000
_cell.length_c   1.000
_cell.angle_alpha   90.00
_cell.angle_beta   90.00
_cell.angle_gamma   90.00
#
_symmetry.space_group_name_H-M   'P 1'
#
loop_
_entity.id
_entity.type
_entity.pdbx_description
1 polymer ?
#
loop_
_entity_poly.entity_id
_entity_poly.type
_entity_poly.pdbx_seq_one_letter_code
_entity_poly.pdbx_strand_id
1 'polypeptide(L)'
;MCEYCVQHGAGEKWYLNARNLSKELATSDLMRDFNEGYFSRNVPPGPDGFSDRASRIARPVLPDEKQAVEDRYRKFLHHQVVTTGEVIQILNRSSIETEGHEHSVVRLPCICRHAALGKEKKLHCFGIAFTDLYT
;
A
#
# COMPACT_ATOMS: atom_id res chain seq x y z
N MET A 1 11.24 -4.74 -19.45
CA MET A 1 9.87 -4.28 -19.11
C MET A 1 8.94 -5.45 -19.45
N CYS A 2 8.01 -5.85 -18.58
CA CYS A 2 7.14 -7.01 -18.85
C CYS A 2 6.05 -6.66 -19.87
N GLU A 3 5.39 -7.68 -20.44
CA GLU A 3 4.35 -7.52 -21.45
C GLU A 3 3.21 -6.59 -20.99
N TYR A 4 2.76 -6.74 -19.75
CA TYR A 4 1.75 -5.86 -19.15
C TYR A 4 2.18 -4.39 -19.13
N CYS A 5 3.43 -4.11 -18.76
CA CYS A 5 3.95 -2.74 -18.78
C CYS A 5 4.07 -2.18 -20.21
N VAL A 6 4.42 -3.01 -21.19
CA VAL A 6 4.46 -2.58 -22.60
C VAL A 6 3.07 -2.23 -23.10
N GLN A 7 2.06 -3.01 -22.74
CA GLN A 7 0.66 -2.79 -23.18
C GLN A 7 0.00 -1.60 -22.47
N HIS A 8 0.25 -1.43 -21.17
CA HIS A 8 -0.53 -0.51 -20.33
C HIS A 8 0.27 0.66 -19.75
N GLY A 9 1.60 0.68 -19.90
CA GLY A 9 2.49 1.65 -19.24
C GLY A 9 2.86 2.89 -20.06
N ALA A 10 2.27 3.08 -21.24
CA ALA A 10 2.49 4.26 -22.09
C ALA A 10 3.98 4.57 -22.38
N GLY A 11 4.80 3.53 -22.56
CA GLY A 11 6.25 3.65 -22.79
C GLY A 11 7.12 3.49 -21.54
N GLU A 12 6.50 3.39 -20.36
CA GLU A 12 7.17 3.17 -19.08
C GLU A 12 6.61 1.95 -18.34
N LYS A 13 7.13 1.68 -17.14
CA LYS A 13 6.52 0.66 -16.27
C LYS A 13 5.14 1.16 -15.84
N TRP A 14 4.12 0.29 -15.86
CA TRP A 14 2.73 0.67 -15.63
C TRP A 14 2.50 1.54 -14.38
N TYR A 15 3.17 1.22 -13.27
CA TYR A 15 3.06 1.95 -11.99
C TYR A 15 3.80 3.29 -11.97
N LEU A 16 4.59 3.63 -12.98
CA LEU A 16 5.22 4.96 -13.10
C LEU A 16 4.28 5.98 -13.73
N ASN A 17 3.20 5.55 -14.37
CA ASN A 17 2.16 6.42 -14.87
C ASN A 17 1.16 6.73 -13.75
N ALA A 18 1.16 7.98 -13.27
CA ALA A 18 0.31 8.42 -12.16
C ALA A 18 -1.19 8.24 -12.45
N ARG A 19 -1.63 8.35 -13.71
CA ARG A 19 -3.03 8.14 -14.12
C ARG A 19 -3.50 6.70 -13.93
N ASN A 20 -2.59 5.73 -13.99
CA ASN A 20 -2.91 4.33 -13.77
C ASN A 20 -3.15 4.04 -12.28
N LEU A 21 -2.36 4.66 -11.40
CA LEU A 21 -2.48 4.55 -9.94
C LEU A 21 -3.81 5.11 -9.40
N SER A 22 -4.30 6.17 -10.00
CA SER A 22 -5.51 6.85 -9.55
C SER A 22 -6.77 6.32 -10.23
N LYS A 23 -6.76 6.16 -11.55
CA LYS A 23 -7.97 5.78 -12.28
C LYS A 23 -8.26 4.29 -12.20
N GLU A 24 -7.23 3.44 -12.31
CA GLU A 24 -7.42 1.98 -12.34
C GLU A 24 -7.33 1.37 -10.95
N LEU A 25 -6.33 1.76 -10.15
CA LEU A 25 -6.13 1.17 -8.83
C LEU A 25 -7.09 1.75 -7.77
N ALA A 26 -7.30 3.07 -7.73
CA ALA A 26 -8.15 3.68 -6.69
C ALA A 26 -9.65 3.35 -6.88
N THR A 27 -10.09 3.06 -8.10
CA THR A 27 -11.48 2.68 -8.39
C THR A 27 -11.74 1.17 -8.29
N SER A 28 -10.69 0.35 -8.13
CA SER A 28 -10.85 -1.10 -8.02
C SER A 28 -11.58 -1.48 -6.73
N ASP A 29 -12.55 -2.39 -6.82
CA ASP A 29 -13.32 -2.88 -5.67
C ASP A 29 -12.41 -3.43 -4.58
N LEU A 30 -11.33 -4.12 -4.97
CA LEU A 30 -10.35 -4.68 -4.04
C LEU A 30 -9.66 -3.59 -3.20
N MET A 31 -9.29 -2.46 -3.79
CA MET A 31 -8.70 -1.34 -3.04
C MET A 31 -9.73 -0.58 -2.22
N ARG A 32 -10.98 -0.46 -2.69
CA ARG A 32 -12.07 0.12 -1.90
C ARG A 32 -12.35 -0.71 -0.65
N ASP A 33 -12.52 -2.02 -0.80
CA ASP A 33 -12.72 -2.96 0.31
C ASP A 33 -11.53 -2.94 1.28
N PHE A 34 -10.30 -2.93 0.76
CA PHE A 34 -9.10 -2.83 1.59
C PHE A 34 -9.10 -1.52 2.38
N ASN A 35 -9.37 -0.38 1.75
CA ASN A 35 -9.36 0.92 2.41
C ASN A 35 -10.47 1.04 3.45
N GLU A 36 -11.68 0.57 3.14
CA GLU A 36 -12.79 0.53 4.10
C GLU A 36 -12.42 -0.30 5.33
N GLY A 37 -11.85 -1.50 5.15
CA GLY A 37 -11.40 -2.33 6.27
C GLY A 37 -10.18 -1.77 7.00
N TYR A 38 -9.22 -1.20 6.27
CA TYR A 38 -7.96 -0.69 6.83
C TYR A 38 -8.16 0.61 7.61
N PHE A 39 -9.01 1.51 7.16
CA PHE A 39 -9.30 2.77 7.85
C PHE A 39 -10.54 2.69 8.75
N SER A 40 -11.30 1.59 8.73
CA SER A 40 -12.39 1.37 9.67
C SER A 40 -11.89 1.42 11.12
N ARG A 41 -12.66 2.16 11.95
CA ARG A 41 -12.50 2.18 13.41
C ARG A 41 -13.16 0.97 14.08
N ASN A 42 -14.08 0.31 13.39
CA ASN A 42 -14.76 -0.90 13.85
C ASN A 42 -14.03 -2.13 13.27
N VAL A 43 -13.20 -2.76 14.10
CA VAL A 43 -12.53 -4.01 13.74
C VAL A 43 -13.35 -5.15 14.35
N PRO A 44 -14.10 -5.93 13.55
CA PRO A 44 -14.78 -7.10 14.09
C PRO A 44 -13.74 -8.09 14.64
N PRO A 45 -14.09 -8.89 15.66
CA PRO A 45 -13.21 -9.92 16.17
C PRO A 45 -12.75 -10.82 15.02
N GLY A 46 -11.43 -10.91 14.84
CA GLY A 46 -10.87 -11.78 13.82
C GLY A 46 -10.98 -13.25 14.26
N PRO A 47 -10.88 -14.21 13.31
CA PRO A 47 -10.81 -15.64 13.64
C PRO A 47 -9.57 -16.00 14.46
N ASP A 48 -8.65 -15.05 14.65
CA ASP A 48 -7.45 -15.12 15.49
C ASP A 48 -7.71 -14.75 16.96
N GLY A 49 -8.95 -14.48 17.35
CA GLY A 49 -9.35 -14.32 18.76
C GLY A 49 -9.04 -12.95 19.38
N PHE A 50 -8.53 -11.99 18.59
CA PHE A 50 -8.31 -10.63 19.08
C PHE A 50 -9.62 -9.83 19.09
N SER A 51 -9.89 -9.16 20.20
CA SER A 51 -11.06 -8.30 20.40
C SER A 51 -10.82 -6.83 20.01
N ASP A 52 -9.57 -6.42 19.82
CA ASP A 52 -9.23 -5.06 19.40
C ASP A 52 -7.94 -5.01 18.55
N ARG A 53 -7.82 -3.94 17.76
CA ARG A 53 -6.74 -3.77 16.78
C ARG A 53 -5.38 -3.51 17.43
N ALA A 54 -5.35 -2.79 18.55
CA ALA A 54 -4.11 -2.43 19.22
C ALA A 54 -3.43 -3.68 19.78
N SER A 55 -4.20 -4.54 20.44
CA SER A 55 -3.74 -5.85 20.93
C SER A 55 -3.25 -6.75 19.78
N ARG A 56 -4.00 -6.81 18.68
CA ARG A 56 -3.64 -7.59 17.50
C ARG A 56 -2.31 -7.12 16.88
N ILE A 57 -2.12 -5.82 16.76
CA ILE A 57 -0.93 -5.19 16.18
C ILE A 57 0.28 -5.28 17.13
N ALA A 58 0.05 -5.20 18.43
CA ALA A 58 1.11 -5.25 19.44
C ALA A 58 1.73 -6.65 19.57
N ARG A 59 1.02 -7.70 19.12
CA ARG A 59 1.57 -9.05 19.11
C ARG A 59 2.72 -9.16 18.09
N PRO A 60 3.93 -9.56 18.52
CA PRO A 60 5.00 -9.89 17.60
C PRO A 60 4.57 -11.05 16.69
N VAL A 61 4.87 -10.96 15.39
CA VAL A 61 4.74 -12.12 14.50
C VAL A 61 5.82 -13.14 14.89
N LEU A 62 5.42 -14.37 15.19
CA LEU A 62 6.37 -15.42 15.55
C LEU A 62 7.15 -15.89 14.30
N PRO A 63 8.38 -16.44 14.45
CA PRO A 63 9.21 -16.84 13.31
C PRO A 63 8.54 -17.83 12.34
N ASP A 64 7.73 -18.74 12.86
CA ASP A 64 6.95 -19.75 12.13
C ASP A 64 5.71 -19.16 11.44
N GLU A 65 5.16 -18.06 11.94
CA GLU A 65 4.03 -17.34 11.35
C GLU A 65 4.45 -16.38 10.21
N LYS A 66 5.74 -16.02 10.16
CA LYS A 66 6.26 -14.96 9.28
C LYS A 66 5.94 -15.20 7.80
N GLN A 67 6.10 -16.44 7.33
CA GLN A 67 5.85 -16.77 5.93
C GLN A 67 4.36 -16.63 5.59
N ALA A 68 3.46 -17.10 6.45
CA ALA A 68 2.02 -16.97 6.25
C ALA A 68 1.56 -15.50 6.27
N VAL A 69 2.16 -14.68 7.14
CA VAL A 69 1.91 -13.23 7.19
C VAL A 69 2.38 -12.55 5.92
N GLU A 70 3.60 -12.83 5.45
CA GLU A 70 4.13 -12.33 4.18
C GLU A 70 3.26 -12.78 3.00
N ASP A 71 2.81 -14.04 2.96
CA ASP A 71 1.96 -14.56 1.88
C ASP A 71 0.55 -13.95 1.89
N ARG A 72 0.00 -13.64 3.07
CA ARG A 72 -1.25 -12.90 3.20
C ARG A 72 -1.10 -11.48 2.66
N TYR A 73 -0.12 -10.73 3.16
CA TYR A 73 0.16 -9.40 2.63
C TYR A 73 0.50 -9.46 1.15
N ARG A 74 1.06 -10.59 0.67
CA ARG A 74 1.34 -10.80 -0.74
C ARG A 74 0.09 -10.76 -1.63
N LYS A 75 -1.03 -11.23 -1.09
CA LYS A 75 -2.31 -11.30 -1.81
C LYS A 75 -3.10 -10.00 -1.76
N PHE A 76 -3.02 -9.27 -0.64
CA PHE A 76 -3.87 -8.08 -0.40
C PHE A 76 -3.21 -6.75 -0.72
N LEU A 77 -1.89 -6.67 -0.55
CA LEU A 77 -1.15 -5.52 -1.03
C LEU A 77 -0.73 -5.87 -2.45
N HIS A 78 -0.98 -5.05 -3.45
CA HIS A 78 -0.32 -5.23 -4.74
C HIS A 78 1.12 -4.72 -4.61
N HIS A 79 2.03 -5.49 -3.99
CA HIS A 79 3.44 -5.10 -3.86
C HIS A 79 4.12 -5.27 -5.21
N GLN A 80 4.18 -4.17 -5.95
CA GLN A 80 5.30 -4.00 -6.86
C GLN A 80 6.56 -3.80 -5.99
N VAL A 81 7.50 -4.74 -6.04
CA VAL A 81 8.82 -4.50 -5.47
C VAL A 81 9.52 -3.48 -6.36
N VAL A 82 9.65 -2.26 -5.84
CA VAL A 82 10.31 -1.15 -6.50
C VAL A 82 11.65 -0.87 -5.84
N THR A 83 12.62 -0.46 -6.63
CA THR A 83 13.91 0.03 -6.16
C THR A 83 13.77 1.40 -5.48
N THR A 84 14.77 1.80 -4.70
CA THR A 84 14.78 3.14 -4.07
C THR A 84 14.64 4.26 -5.10
N GLY A 85 15.28 4.13 -6.27
CA GLY A 85 15.18 5.14 -7.34
C GLY A 85 13.77 5.26 -7.90
N GLU A 86 13.08 4.13 -8.08
CA GLU A 86 11.69 4.11 -8.55
C GLU A 86 10.73 4.65 -7.50
N VAL A 87 10.94 4.38 -6.21
CA VAL A 87 10.16 5.01 -5.13
C VAL A 87 10.29 6.52 -5.20
N ILE A 88 11.51 7.05 -5.35
CA ILE A 88 11.71 8.50 -5.46
C ILE A 88 10.98 9.06 -6.67
N GLN A 89 11.03 8.37 -7.82
CA GLN A 89 10.29 8.77 -9.01
C GLN A 89 8.78 8.79 -8.79
N ILE A 90 8.21 7.72 -8.22
CA ILE A 90 6.78 7.64 -7.91
C ILE A 90 6.37 8.79 -6.99
N LEU A 91 7.10 8.99 -5.89
CA LEU A 91 6.78 10.06 -4.93
C LEU A 91 6.88 11.45 -5.58
N ASN A 92 7.91 11.70 -6.40
CA ASN A 92 8.07 12.97 -7.10
C ASN A 92 6.91 13.20 -8.08
N ARG A 93 6.58 12.20 -8.90
CA ARG A 93 5.46 12.29 -9.86
C ARG A 93 4.13 12.48 -9.15
N SER A 94 3.84 11.71 -8.12
CA SER A 94 2.66 11.91 -7.28
C SER A 94 2.63 13.27 -6.59
N SER A 95 3.77 13.91 -6.39
CA SER A 95 3.83 15.25 -5.79
C SER A 95 3.78 16.39 -6.82
N ILE A 96 4.03 16.14 -8.11
CA ILE A 96 4.16 17.18 -9.14
C ILE A 96 3.07 17.06 -10.23
N GLU A 97 2.69 15.85 -10.60
CA GLU A 97 1.83 15.54 -11.77
C GLU A 97 0.34 15.40 -11.41
N THR A 98 -0.01 15.54 -10.13
CA THR A 98 -1.39 15.50 -9.67
C THR A 98 -1.92 16.92 -9.44
N GLU A 99 -3.17 17.24 -9.76
CA GLU A 99 -3.71 18.61 -9.56
C GLU A 99 -3.90 18.93 -8.07
N GLY A 100 -4.13 20.21 -7.74
CA GLY A 100 -3.93 20.85 -6.41
C GLY A 100 -4.55 20.20 -5.15
N HIS A 101 -5.36 19.16 -5.28
CA HIS A 101 -6.01 18.40 -4.20
C HIS A 101 -5.32 17.04 -3.91
N GLU A 102 -4.40 16.61 -4.78
CA GLU A 102 -3.85 15.25 -4.83
C GLU A 102 -2.36 15.15 -4.44
N HIS A 103 -1.68 16.27 -4.18
CA HIS A 103 -0.27 16.33 -3.76
C HIS A 103 0.02 15.70 -2.37
N SER A 104 -0.94 15.00 -1.79
CA SER A 104 -0.85 14.49 -0.42
C SER A 104 -0.12 13.16 -0.39
N VAL A 105 1.20 13.23 -0.28
CA VAL A 105 2.04 12.12 0.17
C VAL A 105 2.18 12.18 1.68
N VAL A 106 1.67 11.18 2.39
CA VAL A 106 1.81 11.07 3.85
C VAL A 106 2.75 9.92 4.20
N ARG A 107 3.78 10.23 4.98
CA ARG A 107 4.66 9.21 5.57
C ARG A 107 4.02 8.68 6.86
N LEU A 108 3.78 7.38 6.91
CA LEU A 108 3.17 6.68 8.03
C LEU A 108 4.15 5.65 8.60
N PRO A 109 4.14 5.37 9.92
CA PRO A 109 4.84 4.21 10.46
C PRO A 109 4.24 2.93 9.85
N CYS A 110 5.10 2.03 9.36
CA CYS A 110 4.65 0.82 8.67
C CYS A 110 4.38 -0.30 9.68
N ILE A 111 3.23 -0.21 10.34
CA ILE A 111 2.84 -1.09 11.46
C ILE A 111 2.95 -2.57 11.08
N CYS A 112 2.49 -2.94 9.88
CA CYS A 112 2.50 -4.34 9.40
C CYS A 112 3.92 -4.93 9.34
N ARG A 113 4.86 -4.21 8.72
CA ARG A 113 6.25 -4.68 8.64
C ARG A 113 7.01 -4.48 9.96
N HIS A 114 6.63 -3.50 10.77
CA HIS A 114 7.18 -3.35 12.11
C HIS A 114 6.85 -4.57 13.00
N ALA A 115 5.60 -5.05 12.94
CA ALA A 115 5.19 -6.27 13.64
C ALA A 115 5.90 -7.54 13.09
N ALA A 116 6.13 -7.61 11.77
CA ALA A 116 6.74 -8.78 11.12
C ALA A 116 8.29 -8.82 11.16
N LEU A 117 8.96 -7.67 11.16
CA LEU A 117 10.42 -7.56 11.03
C LEU A 117 11.11 -7.07 12.31
N GLY A 118 10.35 -6.70 13.34
CA GLY A 118 10.86 -6.31 14.65
C GLY A 118 11.10 -4.81 14.83
N LYS A 119 11.17 -4.41 16.10
CA LYS A 119 11.12 -3.00 16.54
C LYS A 119 12.37 -2.18 16.17
N GLU A 120 13.49 -2.83 15.88
CA GLU A 120 14.77 -2.15 15.61
C GLU A 120 14.81 -1.49 14.22
N LYS A 121 13.89 -1.83 13.32
CA LYS A 121 13.83 -1.26 11.98
C LYS A 121 12.86 -0.07 11.94
N LYS A 122 13.36 1.10 11.53
CA LYS A 122 12.53 2.28 11.21
C LYS A 122 11.85 2.07 9.86
N LEU A 123 10.70 1.40 9.87
CA LEU A 123 9.94 1.06 8.67
C LEU A 123 8.80 2.05 8.45
N HIS A 124 8.71 2.57 7.23
CA HIS A 124 7.71 3.56 6.85
C HIS A 124 6.91 3.06 5.65
N CYS A 125 5.63 3.36 5.68
CA CYS A 125 4.72 3.23 4.57
C CYS A 125 4.47 4.66 4.04
N PHE A 126 4.28 4.82 2.73
CA PHE A 126 3.87 6.10 2.14
C PHE A 126 2.46 5.95 1.60
N GLY A 127 1.53 6.71 2.16
CA GLY A 127 0.19 6.86 1.59
C GLY A 127 0.23 7.96 0.55
N ILE A 128 -0.31 7.67 -0.63
CA ILE A 128 -0.45 8.64 -1.71
C ILE A 128 -1.95 8.79 -1.94
N ALA A 129 -2.46 10.01 -1.79
CA ALA A 129 -3.85 10.30 -2.11
C ALA A 129 -4.00 10.38 -3.63
N PHE A 130 -5.04 9.74 -4.14
CA PHE A 130 -5.45 9.84 -5.53
C PHE A 130 -6.95 10.15 -5.55
N THR A 131 -7.38 10.95 -6.51
CA THR A 131 -8.81 11.15 -6.80
C THR A 131 -9.13 10.50 -8.13
N ASP A 132 -10.37 10.02 -8.27
CA ASP A 132 -10.93 9.52 -9.53
C ASP A 132 -11.43 10.66 -10.43
N LEU A 133 -11.56 11.86 -9.88
CA LEU A 133 -11.94 13.09 -10.58
C LEU A 133 -10.72 13.77 -11.22
N TYR A 134 -10.25 13.23 -12.35
CA TYR A 134 -9.37 13.98 -13.24
C TYR A 134 -10.18 15.03 -13.98
N THR A 135 -10.08 16.30 -13.59
CA THR A 135 -10.52 17.43 -14.43
C THR A 135 -9.49 17.77 -15.49
#